data_AF-A0A5J4PWK3-F1
#
_entry.id   AF-A0A5J4PWK3-F1
#
_cell.length_a   1.000
_cell.length_b   1.000
_cell.length_c   1.000
_cell.angle_alpha   90.00
_cell.angle_beta   90.00
_cell.angle_gamma   90.00
#
_symmetry.space_group_name_H-M   'P 1'
#
loop_
_entity.id
_entity.type
_entity.pdbx_description
1 polymer ?
#
loop_
_entity_poly.entity_id
_entity_poly.type
_entity_poly.pdbx_seq_one_letter_code
_entity_poly.pdbx_strand_id
1 'polypeptide(L)'
;MVKERIICEYLSGSKTVQMLSEEYGMSRNAINHMVSRHRSKFSPTFEAKPILPAMSRKKTTEESTEKLLQENRELRHRLEQAHLKIESYEIMGDILQEFYGIDLLKKPAAKQSPDLKNDTQK
;
A
#
# COMPACT_ATOMS: atom_id res chain seq x y z
N MET A 1 6.19 15.58 13.32
CA MET A 1 4.77 15.29 13.58
C MET A 1 3.87 16.51 13.40
N VAL A 2 4.19 17.67 14.00
CA VAL A 2 3.35 18.89 13.88
C VAL A 2 3.36 19.45 12.44
N LYS A 3 4.51 19.42 11.76
CA LYS A 3 4.64 19.93 10.38
C LYS A 3 3.81 19.13 9.38
N GLU A 4 3.82 17.80 9.48
CA GLU A 4 3.05 16.91 8.60
C GLU A 4 1.55 17.10 8.78
N ARG A 5 1.08 17.23 10.03
CA ARG A 5 -0.32 17.49 10.35
C ARG A 5 -0.83 18.79 9.70
N ILE A 6 -0.07 19.87 9.82
CA ILE A 6 -0.43 21.18 9.28
C ILE A 6 -0.51 21.15 7.75
N ILE A 7 0.41 20.43 7.10
CA ILE A 7 0.40 20.26 5.65
C ILE A 7 -0.84 19.44 5.22
N CYS A 8 -1.17 18.37 5.93
CA CYS A 8 -2.36 17.56 5.64
C CYS A 8 -3.66 18.35 5.83
N GLU A 9 -3.80 19.09 6.94
CA GLU A 9 -4.98 19.91 7.24
C GLU A 9 -5.18 21.04 6.22
N TYR A 10 -4.08 21.61 5.72
CA TYR A 10 -4.10 22.61 4.65
C TYR A 10 -4.48 22.00 3.30
N LEU A 11 -3.83 20.89 2.91
CA LEU A 11 -4.05 20.25 1.60
C LEU A 11 -5.43 19.59 1.48
N SER A 12 -6.01 19.13 2.59
CA SER A 12 -7.37 18.61 2.62
C SER A 12 -8.44 19.70 2.51
N GLY A 13 -8.06 20.99 2.60
CA GLY A 13 -8.99 22.12 2.64
C GLY A 13 -9.75 22.25 3.95
N SER A 14 -9.41 21.44 4.97
CA SER A 14 -10.10 21.44 6.27
C SER A 14 -9.88 22.72 7.08
N LYS A 15 -8.72 23.36 6.92
CA LYS A 15 -8.37 24.61 7.60
C LYS A 15 -7.66 25.56 6.63
N THR A 16 -7.98 26.86 6.76
CA THR A 16 -7.34 27.92 5.97
C THR A 16 -5.95 28.26 6.52
N VAL A 17 -5.11 28.92 5.72
CA VAL A 17 -3.79 29.41 6.18
C VAL A 17 -3.93 30.28 7.43
N GLN A 18 -5.00 31.07 7.52
CA GLN A 18 -5.24 31.94 8.65
C GLN A 18 -5.53 31.15 9.93
N MET A 19 -6.43 30.17 9.86
CA MET A 19 -6.75 29.31 11.02
C MET A 19 -5.50 28.56 11.51
N LEU A 20 -4.71 28.02 10.58
CA LEU A 20 -3.46 27.33 10.91
C LEU A 20 -2.40 28.27 11.50
N SER A 21 -2.38 29.53 11.04
CA SER A 21 -1.48 30.56 11.55
C SER A 21 -1.81 30.92 13.00
N GLU A 22 -3.09 31.06 13.30
CA GLU A 22 -3.61 31.37 14.64
C GLU A 22 -3.46 30.19 15.61
N GLU A 23 -3.78 28.96 15.17
CA GLU A 23 -3.74 27.75 15.99
C GLU A 23 -2.32 27.29 16.33
N TYR A 24 -1.42 27.34 15.35
CA TYR A 24 -0.05 26.86 15.51
C TYR A 24 0.98 27.98 15.73
N GLY A 25 0.54 29.24 15.81
CA GLY A 25 1.39 30.40 16.07
C GLY A 25 2.46 30.67 15.00
N MET A 26 2.23 30.21 13.76
CA MET A 26 3.19 30.34 12.66
C MET A 26 2.76 31.41 11.66
N SER A 27 3.72 32.06 11.00
CA SER A 27 3.38 33.01 9.94
C SER A 27 2.75 32.30 8.73
N ARG A 28 1.81 33.00 8.07
CA ARG A 28 1.17 32.51 6.83
C ARG A 28 2.20 32.11 5.77
N ASN A 29 3.30 32.87 5.67
CA ASN A 29 4.40 32.60 4.74
C ASN A 29 5.14 31.30 5.08
N ALA A 30 5.36 31.00 6.36
CA ALA A 30 6.00 29.75 6.78
C ALA A 30 5.15 28.53 6.40
N ILE A 31 3.83 28.62 6.60
CA ILE A 31 2.87 27.56 6.21
C ILE A 31 2.90 27.35 4.68
N ASN A 32 2.83 28.43 3.90
CA ASN A 32 2.88 28.35 2.44
C ASN A 32 4.20 27.74 1.93
N HIS A 33 5.34 28.12 2.51
CA HIS A 33 6.64 27.52 2.17
C HIS A 33 6.71 26.03 2.51
N MET A 34 6.17 25.62 3.67
CA MET A 34 6.11 24.22 4.06
C MET A 34 5.29 23.39 3.08
N VAL A 35 4.11 23.88 2.69
CA VAL A 35 3.22 23.20 1.74
C VAL A 35 3.84 23.15 0.35
N SER A 36 4.43 24.25 -0.13
CA SER A 36 5.11 24.31 -1.42
C SER A 36 6.25 23.29 -1.50
N ARG A 37 7.11 23.23 -0.48
CA ARG A 37 8.20 22.25 -0.39
C ARG A 37 7.70 20.82 -0.29
N HIS A 38 6.55 20.59 0.34
CA HIS A 38 5.93 19.29 0.38
C HIS A 38 5.42 18.88 -1.00
N ARG A 39 4.70 19.76 -1.70
CA ARG A 39 4.24 19.50 -3.07
C ARG A 39 5.39 19.20 -4.03
N SER A 40 6.53 19.88 -3.92
CA SER A 40 7.70 19.61 -4.78
C SER A 40 8.41 18.28 -4.46
N LYS A 41 8.29 17.77 -3.22
CA LYS A 41 8.85 16.47 -2.82
C LYS A 41 7.94 15.30 -3.19
N PHE A 42 6.63 15.53 -3.17
CA PHE A 42 5.61 14.53 -3.46
C PHE A 42 5.02 14.64 -4.86
N SER A 43 5.44 15.59 -5.69
CA SER A 43 5.27 15.49 -7.13
C SER A 43 6.37 14.57 -7.65
N PRO A 44 6.07 13.34 -8.10
CA PRO A 44 6.84 12.84 -9.23
C PRO A 44 6.68 13.90 -10.33
N THR A 45 7.66 14.04 -11.20
CA THR A 45 7.51 14.77 -12.47
C THR A 45 6.47 14.05 -13.34
N PHE A 46 5.22 14.01 -12.90
CA PHE A 46 4.08 13.61 -13.68
C PHE A 46 3.78 14.85 -14.49
N GLU A 47 4.22 14.86 -15.74
CA GLU A 47 3.73 15.80 -16.74
C GLU A 47 2.21 15.81 -16.63
N ALA A 48 1.66 16.84 -15.99
CA ALA A 48 0.24 17.06 -15.93
C ALA A 48 -0.18 17.49 -17.33
N LYS A 49 -0.28 16.53 -18.25
CA LYS A 49 -1.06 16.70 -19.46
C LYS A 49 -2.46 17.07 -18.97
N PRO A 50 -2.96 18.29 -19.24
CA PRO A 50 -4.30 18.64 -18.82
C PRO A 50 -5.22 17.63 -19.48
N ILE A 51 -6.01 16.91 -18.66
CA ILE A 51 -7.06 16.03 -19.16
C ILE A 51 -8.13 16.97 -19.72
N LEU A 52 -7.97 17.35 -20.99
CA LEU A 52 -9.05 17.94 -21.76
C LEU A 52 -10.16 16.90 -21.83
N PRO A 53 -11.45 17.29 -21.71
CA PRO A 53 -12.55 16.36 -21.88
C PRO A 53 -12.47 15.81 -23.31
N ALA A 54 -12.00 14.57 -23.45
CA ALA A 54 -11.95 13.89 -24.73
C ALA A 54 -13.40 13.56 -25.11
N MET A 55 -14.04 14.44 -25.87
CA MET A 55 -15.29 14.14 -26.58
C MET A 55 -14.98 13.11 -27.68
N SER A 56 -14.78 11.86 -27.28
CA SER A 56 -14.75 10.73 -28.17
C SER A 56 -15.37 9.55 -27.44
N ARG A 57 -16.60 9.22 -27.81
CA ARG A 57 -17.33 8.02 -27.37
C ARG A 57 -16.55 6.79 -27.84
N LYS A 58 -15.55 6.38 -27.05
CA LYS A 58 -14.71 5.21 -27.33
C LYS A 58 -15.46 3.95 -26.90
N LYS A 59 -15.99 3.23 -27.90
CA LYS A 59 -16.51 1.86 -27.79
C LYS A 59 -15.47 0.84 -27.27
N THR A 60 -14.21 1.24 -27.07
CA THR A 60 -13.14 0.40 -26.50
C THR A 60 -13.04 0.44 -24.97
N THR A 61 -13.74 1.37 -24.31
CA THR A 61 -13.69 1.50 -22.85
C THR A 61 -14.43 0.33 -22.17
N GLU A 62 -15.58 -0.07 -22.72
CA GLU A 62 -16.41 -1.16 -22.19
C GLU A 62 -15.66 -2.51 -22.20
N GLU A 63 -15.03 -2.87 -23.32
CA GLU A 63 -14.24 -4.10 -23.44
C GLU A 63 -13.04 -4.11 -22.48
N SER A 64 -12.40 -2.95 -22.26
CA SER A 64 -11.30 -2.84 -21.29
C SER A 64 -11.80 -2.99 -19.84
N THR A 65 -12.97 -2.44 -19.52
CA THR A 65 -13.57 -2.58 -18.19
C THR A 65 -14.05 -4.02 -17.94
N GLU A 66 -14.60 -4.69 -18.95
CA GLU A 66 -15.02 -6.09 -18.84
C GLU A 66 -13.83 -7.03 -18.63
N LYS A 67 -12.72 -6.82 -19.36
CA LYS A 67 -11.47 -7.57 -19.16
C LYS A 67 -10.92 -7.36 -17.74
N LEU A 68 -10.91 -6.13 -17.25
CA LEU A 68 -10.47 -5.82 -15.89
C LEU A 68 -11.37 -6.47 -14.82
N LEU A 69 -12.69 -6.47 -15.01
CA LEU A 69 -13.62 -7.14 -14.09
C LEU A 69 -13.42 -8.65 -14.10
N GLN A 70 -13.18 -9.24 -15.27
CA GLN A 70 -12.89 -10.67 -15.40
C GLN A 70 -11.58 -11.04 -14.68
N GLU A 71 -10.51 -10.28 -14.91
CA GLU A 71 -9.24 -10.48 -14.23
C GLU A 71 -9.40 -10.33 -12.71
N ASN A 72 -10.17 -9.35 -12.24
CA ASN A 72 -10.42 -9.17 -10.81
C ASN A 72 -11.13 -10.37 -10.19
N ARG A 73 -12.11 -10.97 -10.90
CA ARG A 73 -12.79 -12.20 -10.45
C ARG A 73 -11.81 -13.37 -10.35
N GLU A 74 -10.97 -13.56 -11.36
CA GLU A 74 -9.96 -14.62 -11.36
C GLU A 74 -8.93 -14.45 -10.24
N LEU A 75 -8.46 -13.23 -10.01
CA LEU A 75 -7.54 -12.92 -8.91
C LEU A 75 -8.17 -13.18 -7.54
N ARG A 76 -9.44 -12.79 -7.34
CA ARG A 76 -10.17 -13.09 -6.11
C ARG A 76 -10.32 -14.60 -5.89
N HIS A 77 -10.65 -15.34 -6.94
CA HIS A 77 -10.75 -16.79 -6.85
C HIS A 77 -9.39 -17.44 -6.50
N ARG A 78 -8.30 -17.01 -7.14
CA ARG A 78 -6.95 -17.51 -6.81
C ARG A 78 -6.55 -17.17 -5.37
N LEU A 79 -6.91 -15.99 -4.89
CA LEU A 79 -6.67 -15.57 -3.51
C LEU A 79 -7.42 -16.47 -2.52
N GLU A 80 -8.69 -16.75 -2.78
CA GLU A 80 -9.51 -17.65 -1.97
C GLU A 80 -8.93 -19.07 -1.94
N GLN A 81 -8.51 -19.60 -3.08
CA GLN A 81 -7.84 -20.91 -3.15
C GLN A 81 -6.52 -20.93 -2.37
N ALA A 82 -5.74 -19.84 -2.42
CA ALA A 82 -4.50 -19.73 -1.65
C ALA A 82 -4.78 -19.72 -0.13
N HIS A 83 -5.81 -18.99 0.31
CA HIS A 83 -6.22 -19.00 1.72
C HIS A 83 -6.67 -20.39 2.18
N LEU A 84 -7.55 -21.05 1.42
CA LEU A 84 -8.00 -22.41 1.72
C LEU A 84 -6.82 -23.38 1.82
N LYS A 85 -5.83 -23.25 0.93
CA LYS A 85 -4.62 -24.09 0.97
C LYS A 85 -3.80 -23.84 2.24
N ILE A 86 -3.64 -22.59 2.67
CA ILE A 86 -2.93 -22.23 3.91
C ILE A 86 -3.66 -22.82 5.12
N GLU A 87 -4.96 -22.56 5.25
CA GLU A 87 -5.80 -23.07 6.33
C GLU A 87 -5.76 -24.60 6.41
N SER A 88 -5.82 -25.27 5.24
CA SER A 88 -5.73 -26.73 5.17
C SER A 88 -4.40 -27.26 5.70
N TYR A 89 -3.28 -26.55 5.47
CA TYR A 89 -1.98 -26.94 6.01
C TYR A 89 -1.85 -26.67 7.51
N GLU A 90 -2.47 -25.60 8.01
CA GLU A 90 -2.51 -25.32 9.44
C GLU A 90 -3.28 -26.44 10.17
N ILE A 91 -4.47 -26.80 9.68
CA ILE A 91 -5.26 -27.92 10.21
C ILE A 91 -4.49 -29.24 10.15
N MET A 92 -3.82 -29.53 9.02
CA MET A 92 -2.98 -30.73 8.90
C MET A 92 -1.84 -30.74 9.93
N GLY A 93 -1.21 -29.58 10.16
CA GLY A 93 -0.18 -29.39 11.18
C GLY A 93 -0.70 -29.69 12.59
N ASP A 94 -1.88 -29.16 12.92
CA ASP A 94 -2.53 -29.39 14.21
C ASP A 94 -2.87 -30.88 14.43
N ILE A 95 -3.42 -31.55 13.42
CA ILE A 95 -3.71 -33.00 13.47
C ILE A 95 -2.42 -33.80 13.69
N LEU A 96 -1.35 -33.50 12.95
CA LEU A 96 -0.08 -34.22 13.10
C LEU A 96 0.54 -34.00 14.48
N GLN A 97 0.42 -32.80 15.03
CA GLN A 97 0.89 -32.49 16.37
C GLN A 97 0.06 -33.21 17.44
N GLU A 98 -1.27 -33.24 17.32
CA GLU A 98 -2.18 -33.84 18.29
C GLU A 98 -2.07 -35.37 18.32
N PHE A 99 -2.12 -36.01 17.15
CA PHE A 99 -2.21 -37.47 17.06
C PHE A 99 -0.86 -38.17 16.98
N TYR A 100 0.18 -37.50 16.45
CA TYR A 100 1.49 -38.11 16.20
C TYR A 100 2.64 -37.40 16.91
N GLY A 101 2.39 -36.24 17.55
CA GLY A 101 3.43 -35.45 18.20
C GLY A 101 4.44 -34.81 17.23
N ILE A 102 4.10 -34.71 15.94
CA ILE A 102 4.99 -34.19 14.89
C ILE A 102 4.69 -32.71 14.63
N ASP A 103 5.65 -31.83 14.93
CA ASP A 103 5.57 -30.38 14.70
C ASP A 103 6.16 -30.00 13.33
N LEU A 104 5.31 -29.87 12.31
CA LEU A 104 5.72 -29.44 10.97
C LEU A 104 5.69 -27.91 10.78
N LEU A 105 5.07 -27.17 11.69
CA LEU A 105 4.83 -25.73 11.50
C LEU A 105 6.06 -24.92 11.92
N LYS A 106 6.46 -23.99 11.07
CA LYS A 106 7.61 -23.11 11.34
C LYS A 106 7.27 -22.13 12.45
N LYS A 107 7.96 -22.21 13.59
CA LYS A 107 7.80 -21.25 14.69
C LYS A 107 8.35 -19.87 14.29
N PRO A 108 7.63 -18.77 14.57
CA PRO A 108 8.06 -17.41 14.21
C PRO A 108 9.36 -16.98 14.90
N ALA A 109 9.72 -17.61 16.02
CA ALA A 109 10.93 -17.32 16.79
C ALA A 109 12.19 -18.11 16.34
N ALA A 110 12.07 -18.98 15.33
CA ALA A 110 13.21 -19.77 14.85
C ALA A 110 14.24 -18.85 14.17
N LYS A 111 15.34 -18.56 14.88
CA LYS A 111 16.51 -17.87 14.32
C LYS A 111 17.09 -18.70 13.18
N GLN A 112 17.52 -18.06 12.10
CA GLN A 112 18.34 -18.71 11.09
C GLN A 112 19.55 -19.36 11.76
N SER A 113 19.80 -20.63 11.48
CA SER A 113 21.07 -21.27 11.81
C SER A 113 22.20 -20.52 11.09
N PRO A 114 23.33 -20.28 11.76
CA PRO A 114 24.46 -19.55 11.16
C PRO A 114 25.16 -20.31 10.03
N ASP A 115 24.89 -21.61 9.89
CA ASP A 115 25.50 -22.45 8.86
C ASP A 115 24.76 -22.33 7.53
N LEU A 116 25.21 -21.38 6.69
CA LEU A 116 25.12 -21.44 5.21
C LEU A 116 25.88 -20.29 4.52
N LYS A 117 27.01 -19.83 5.10
CA LYS A 117 27.82 -18.75 4.49
C LYS A 117 29.03 -19.21 3.68
N ASN A 118 29.33 -20.51 3.59
CA ASN A 118 30.62 -20.97 3.05
C ASN A 118 30.56 -21.76 1.73
N ASP A 119 29.38 -22.08 1.18
CA ASP A 119 29.29 -23.02 0.05
C ASP A 119 28.95 -22.40 -1.31
N THR A 120 29.33 -21.13 -1.58
CA THR A 120 29.15 -20.54 -2.93
C THR A 120 30.37 -19.80 -3.45
N GLN A 121 31.56 -20.28 -3.14
CA GLN A 121 32.77 -19.93 -3.89
C GLN A 121 33.57 -21.18 -4.24
N LYS A 122 33.29 -21.73 -5.43
CA LYS A 122 34.26 -22.43 -6.27
C LYS A 122 33.98 -22.08 -7.73
#